data_AF-A0A2I1HMB7-F1
#
_entry.id   AF-A0A2I1HMB7-F1
#
_cell.length_a   1.000
_cell.length_b   1.000
_cell.length_c   1.000
_cell.angle_alpha   90.00
_cell.angle_beta   90.00
_cell.angle_gamma   90.00
#
_symmetry.space_group_name_H-M   'P 1'
#
loop_
_entity.id
_entity.type
_entity.pdbx_description
1 polymer ?
#
loop_
_entity_poly.entity_id
_entity_poly.type
_entity_poly.pdbx_seq_one_letter_code
_entity_poly.pdbx_strand_id
1 'polypeptide(L)'
;IKKEICICYMKNDWTSGNVQIDEFIQEMQLANISKHFTFFEWIPYIRFNGIKQIGKDDSTTLLYSATWMDGPLKYSYDYKKLSERVPDEKVVLKCLINSQKINEFLNE
;
A
#
# COMPACT_ATOMS: atom_id res chain seq x y z
N ILE A 1 -8.39 -17.13 12.92
CA ILE A 1 -8.44 -15.67 12.67
C ILE A 1 -7.00 -15.20 12.47
N LYS A 2 -6.47 -15.31 11.24
CA LYS A 2 -5.17 -14.72 10.90
C LYS A 2 -5.46 -13.35 10.32
N LYS A 3 -5.17 -12.30 11.08
CA LYS A 3 -5.23 -10.91 10.59
C LYS A 3 -3.86 -10.64 9.96
N GLU A 4 -3.73 -11.02 8.70
CA GLU A 4 -2.58 -10.67 7.86
C GLU A 4 -2.79 -9.22 7.44
N ILE A 5 -1.94 -8.30 7.91
CA ILE A 5 -2.01 -6.90 7.49
C ILE A 5 -1.13 -6.77 6.25
N CYS A 6 -1.75 -6.85 5.09
CA CYS A 6 -1.33 -6.06 3.94
C CYS A 6 -2.17 -4.76 4.02
N ILE A 7 -1.58 -3.59 3.78
CA ILE A 7 -2.27 -2.28 3.87
C ILE A 7 -3.34 -2.19 2.77
N CYS A 8 -4.49 -2.82 3.02
CA CYS A 8 -5.53 -3.09 2.03
C CYS A 8 -6.86 -3.53 2.71
N TYR A 9 -7.88 -2.67 2.81
CA TYR A 9 -9.27 -3.13 3.07
C TYR A 9 -10.34 -2.24 2.39
N MET A 10 -11.52 -2.83 2.19
CA MET A 10 -12.64 -2.40 1.34
C MET A 10 -13.75 -1.64 2.10
N LYS A 11 -14.16 -0.51 1.51
CA LYS A 11 -15.54 -0.01 1.33
C LYS A 11 -16.41 0.18 2.58
N ASN A 12 -16.33 1.37 3.19
CA ASN A 12 -17.35 2.43 3.03
C ASN A 12 -17.15 3.63 3.97
N ASP A 13 -16.14 3.63 4.83
CA ASP A 13 -15.78 4.79 5.63
C ASP A 13 -14.30 5.10 5.40
N TRP A 14 -13.93 6.38 5.45
CA TRP A 14 -12.59 6.93 5.18
C TRP A 14 -11.47 6.45 6.13
N THR A 15 -11.71 5.38 6.88
CA THR A 15 -10.88 4.88 7.97
C THR A 15 -10.66 3.37 7.81
N SER A 16 -9.45 2.91 8.09
CA SER A 16 -9.07 1.49 8.14
C SER A 16 -9.65 0.76 9.34
N GLY A 17 -10.30 1.49 10.26
CA GLY A 17 -10.73 0.98 11.56
C GLY A 17 -9.58 0.83 12.55
N ASN A 18 -8.37 1.25 12.18
CA ASN A 18 -7.20 1.34 13.04
C ASN A 18 -6.68 2.78 13.02
N VAL A 19 -6.87 3.48 14.14
CA VAL A 19 -6.51 4.89 14.29
C VAL A 19 -5.05 5.16 13.93
N GLN A 20 -4.12 4.27 14.31
CA GLN A 20 -2.69 4.45 14.03
C GLN A 20 -2.37 4.35 12.53
N ILE A 21 -3.03 3.44 11.81
CA ILE A 21 -2.88 3.32 10.35
C ILE A 21 -3.48 4.55 9.67
N ASP A 22 -4.63 5.02 10.14
CA ASP A 22 -5.33 6.16 9.57
C ASP A 22 -4.53 7.45 9.74
N GLU A 23 -3.97 7.67 10.93
CA GLU A 23 -3.05 8.78 11.22
C GLU A 23 -1.82 8.73 10.32
N PHE A 24 -1.18 7.56 10.18
CA PHE A 24 -0.01 7.40 9.30
C PHE A 24 -0.32 7.71 7.84
N ILE A 25 -1.44 7.22 7.30
CA ILE A 25 -1.85 7.53 5.91
C ILE A 25 -2.03 9.04 5.74
N GLN A 26 -2.70 9.70 6.68
CA GLN A 26 -2.92 11.14 6.63
C GLN A 26 -1.60 11.90 6.67
N GLU A 27 -0.68 11.55 7.57
CA GLU A 27 0.65 12.15 7.65
C GLU A 27 1.42 11.98 6.34
N MET A 28 1.43 10.77 5.78
CA MET A 28 2.11 10.49 4.51
C MET A 28 1.49 11.27 3.34
N GLN A 29 0.16 11.36 3.27
CA GLN A 29 -0.52 12.15 2.25
C GLN A 29 -0.21 13.65 2.38
N LEU A 30 -0.23 14.20 3.60
CA LEU A 30 0.12 15.60 3.87
C LEU A 30 1.59 15.91 3.53
N ALA A 31 2.52 15.04 3.90
CA ALA A 31 3.94 15.18 3.57
C ALA A 31 4.18 15.19 2.04
N ASN A 32 3.42 14.39 1.29
CA ASN A 32 3.55 14.28 -0.15
C ASN A 32 3.02 15.50 -0.93
N ILE A 33 2.03 16.23 -0.39
CA ILE A 33 1.56 17.50 -0.97
C ILE A 33 2.74 18.49 -1.12
N SER A 34 3.71 18.46 -0.21
CA SER A 34 4.90 19.33 -0.26
C SER A 34 5.99 18.88 -1.23
N LYS A 35 6.00 17.61 -1.66
CA LYS A 35 7.11 17.00 -2.40
C LYS A 35 6.84 16.71 -3.88
N HIS A 36 5.66 17.06 -4.40
CA HIS A 36 5.25 17.05 -5.83
C HIS A 36 5.49 15.77 -6.68
N PHE A 37 6.20 14.74 -6.19
CA PHE A 37 6.73 13.67 -7.03
C PHE A 37 6.41 12.25 -6.56
N THR A 38 5.98 12.07 -5.31
CA THR A 38 5.61 10.74 -4.78
C THR A 38 4.23 10.83 -4.16
N PHE A 39 3.25 10.13 -4.73
CA PHE A 39 1.91 10.04 -4.15
C PHE A 39 1.79 8.72 -3.40
N PHE A 40 1.54 8.79 -2.10
CA PHE A 40 1.16 7.62 -1.32
C PHE A 40 -0.26 7.21 -1.73
N GLU A 41 -0.39 6.03 -2.33
CA GLU A 41 -1.67 5.50 -2.80
C GLU A 41 -2.14 4.35 -1.92
N TRP A 42 -3.41 4.43 -1.47
CA TRP A 42 -4.07 3.32 -0.80
C TRP A 42 -4.73 2.39 -1.82
N ILE A 43 -4.34 1.11 -1.82
CA ILE A 43 -4.77 0.13 -2.82
C ILE A 43 -5.58 -0.98 -2.14
N PRO A 44 -6.84 -1.22 -2.54
CA PRO A 44 -7.63 -2.32 -2.00
C PRO A 44 -7.03 -3.68 -2.34
N TYR A 45 -7.14 -4.66 -1.42
CA TYR A 45 -6.52 -5.98 -1.56
C TYR A 45 -7.00 -6.71 -2.81
N ILE A 46 -8.30 -6.54 -3.11
CA ILE A 46 -8.96 -7.12 -4.28
C ILE A 46 -8.38 -6.65 -5.62
N ARG A 47 -7.53 -5.60 -5.63
CA ARG A 47 -6.80 -5.13 -6.82
C ARG A 47 -5.53 -5.91 -7.09
N PHE A 48 -5.14 -6.84 -6.22
CA PHE A 48 -4.00 -7.72 -6.41
C PHE A 48 -4.43 -9.13 -6.80
N ASN A 49 -3.74 -9.69 -7.79
CA ASN A 49 -3.93 -11.06 -8.26
C ASN A 49 -2.63 -11.86 -8.14
N GLY A 50 -2.72 -13.19 -8.17
CA GLY A 50 -1.55 -14.07 -8.22
C GLY A 50 -0.64 -13.96 -6.99
N ILE A 51 -1.21 -13.63 -5.83
CA ILE A 51 -0.48 -13.41 -4.59
C ILE A 51 0.21 -14.71 -4.16
N LYS A 52 1.53 -14.68 -4.05
CA LYS A 52 2.37 -15.82 -3.66
C LYS A 52 3.44 -15.38 -2.70
N GLN A 53 3.62 -16.11 -1.60
CA GLN A 53 4.71 -15.84 -0.68
C GLN A 53 6.03 -16.12 -1.38
N ILE A 54 6.96 -15.16 -1.32
CA ILE A 54 8.29 -15.25 -1.92
C ILE A 54 9.40 -15.26 -0.87
N GLY A 55 9.10 -14.91 0.38
CA GLY A 55 10.09 -14.97 1.44
C GLY A 55 9.62 -14.36 2.76
N LYS A 56 10.59 -14.17 3.64
CA LYS A 56 10.51 -13.40 4.88
C LYS A 56 11.54 -12.29 4.78
N ASP A 57 11.15 -11.09 5.18
CA ASP A 57 12.10 -9.96 5.27
C ASP A 57 12.80 -10.02 6.64
N ASP A 58 12.01 -10.14 7.70
CA ASP A 58 12.47 -10.25 9.08
C ASP A 58 11.60 -11.27 9.88
N SER A 59 11.78 -11.31 11.19
CA SER A 59 11.03 -12.22 12.09
C SER A 59 9.52 -11.97 12.15
N THR A 60 9.09 -10.78 11.71
CA THR A 60 7.75 -10.22 11.87
C THR A 60 7.07 -9.91 10.52
N THR A 61 7.81 -10.04 9.41
CA THR A 61 7.36 -9.60 8.10
C THR A 61 7.51 -10.67 7.02
N LEU A 62 6.44 -10.87 6.25
CA LEU A 62 6.41 -11.75 5.07
C LEU A 62 6.42 -10.93 3.78
N LEU A 63 7.11 -11.46 2.77
CA LEU A 63 7.13 -10.90 1.42
C LEU A 63 6.29 -11.76 0.50
N TYR A 64 5.44 -11.10 -0.28
CA TYR A 64 4.62 -11.73 -1.32
C TYR A 64 4.86 -11.06 -2.67
N SER A 65 4.93 -11.83 -3.74
CA SER A 65 4.77 -11.30 -5.09
C SER A 65 3.29 -11.23 -5.44
N ALA A 66 2.88 -10.18 -6.13
CA ALA A 66 1.54 -10.07 -6.68
C ALA A 66 1.54 -9.30 -8.00
N THR A 67 0.44 -9.38 -8.73
CA THR A 67 0.14 -8.52 -9.88
C THR A 67 -0.88 -7.48 -9.43
N TRP A 68 -0.52 -6.19 -9.50
CA TRP A 68 -1.45 -5.08 -9.29
C TRP A 68 -2.24 -4.82 -10.58
N MET A 69 -3.52 -5.18 -10.58
CA MET A 69 -4.37 -5.14 -11.77
C MET A 69 -4.54 -3.73 -12.32
N ASP A 70 -4.75 -2.74 -11.46
CA ASP A 70 -4.90 -1.35 -11.90
C ASP A 70 -3.52 -0.72 -12.20
N GLY A 71 -2.47 -1.16 -11.50
CA GLY A 71 -1.11 -0.65 -11.59
C GLY A 71 -0.91 0.80 -11.10
N PRO A 72 0.35 1.25 -11.02
CA PRO A 72 0.70 2.55 -10.47
C PRO A 72 0.24 3.70 -11.36
N LEU A 73 -0.18 4.77 -10.72
CA LEU A 73 -0.50 6.02 -11.38
C LEU A 73 0.77 6.70 -11.89
N LYS A 74 0.90 6.89 -13.21
CA LYS A 74 2.02 7.64 -13.80
C LYS A 74 1.60 9.09 -14.05
N TYR A 75 2.38 10.02 -13.50
CA TYR A 75 2.22 11.44 -13.76
C TYR A 75 3.19 11.89 -14.86
N SER A 76 2.65 12.63 -15.83
CA SER A 76 3.41 13.29 -16.89
C SER A 76 3.72 14.73 -16.45
N TYR A 77 4.96 15.20 -16.68
CA TYR A 77 5.35 16.60 -16.43
C TYR A 77 4.50 17.61 -17.22
N ASP A 78 3.96 17.20 -18.37
CA ASP A 78 2.94 17.95 -19.07
C ASP A 78 1.59 17.68 -18.41
N TYR A 79 1.17 18.61 -17.53
CA TYR A 79 -0.13 18.69 -16.83
C TYR A 79 -1.38 18.57 -17.74
N LYS A 80 -1.22 18.36 -19.04
CA LYS A 80 -2.26 18.15 -20.04
C LYS A 80 -2.59 16.68 -20.30
N LYS A 81 -1.74 15.73 -19.88
CA LYS A 81 -2.01 14.30 -20.06
C LYS A 81 -2.57 13.74 -18.76
N LEU A 82 -3.86 13.36 -18.83
CA LEU A 82 -4.56 12.59 -17.81
C LEU A 82 -3.67 11.45 -17.31
N SER A 83 -3.68 11.23 -16.00
CA SER A 83 -2.90 10.20 -15.35
C SER A 83 -3.22 8.82 -15.95
N GLU A 84 -2.23 8.22 -16.60
CA GLU A 84 -2.36 6.89 -17.21
C GLU A 84 -1.86 5.86 -16.20
N ARG A 85 -2.66 4.83 -15.93
CA ARG A 85 -2.20 3.65 -15.20
C ARG A 85 -1.73 2.60 -16.19
N VAL A 86 -0.62 1.93 -15.86
CA VAL A 86 -0.17 0.76 -16.59
C VAL A 86 -0.63 -0.47 -15.81
N PRO A 87 -1.64 -1.21 -16.29
CA PRO A 87 -2.19 -2.35 -15.56
C PRO A 87 -1.21 -3.52 -15.49
N ASP A 88 -1.56 -4.49 -14.64
CA ASP A 88 -0.87 -5.78 -14.48
C ASP A 88 0.62 -5.70 -14.10
N GLU A 89 0.97 -4.67 -13.33
CA GLU A 89 2.34 -4.50 -12.83
C GLU A 89 2.68 -5.50 -11.73
N LYS A 90 3.87 -6.10 -11.81
CA LYS A 90 4.37 -6.99 -10.76
C LYS A 90 4.89 -6.17 -9.59
N VAL A 91 4.41 -6.50 -8.40
CA VAL A 91 4.78 -5.81 -7.16
C VAL A 91 5.20 -6.80 -6.09
N VAL A 92 5.95 -6.30 -5.11
CA VAL A 92 6.24 -7.00 -3.86
C VAL A 92 5.39 -6.37 -2.78
N LEU A 93 4.59 -7.19 -2.09
CA LEU A 93 3.80 -6.81 -0.93
C LEU A 93 4.57 -7.22 0.33
N LYS A 94 4.80 -6.25 1.21
CA LYS A 94 5.36 -6.46 2.55
C LYS A 94 4.19 -6.54 3.53
N CYS A 95 4.00 -7.68 4.20
CA CYS A 95 2.85 -7.91 5.09
C CYS A 95 3.30 -8.32 6.50
N LEU A 96 2.72 -7.65 7.50
CA LEU A 96 3.06 -7.82 8.91
C LEU A 96 2.30 -9.03 9.50
N ILE A 97 3.02 -9.93 10.17
CA ILE A 97 2.48 -11.17 10.76
C ILE A 97 1.79 -10.90 12.10
N ASN A 98 2.24 -9.89 12.85
CA ASN A 98 1.73 -9.56 14.18
C ASN A 98 1.49 -8.04 14.34
N SER A 99 0.27 -7.65 14.66
CA SER A 99 -0.14 -6.25 14.80
C SER A 99 0.51 -5.52 15.99
N GLN A 100 1.15 -6.23 16.93
CA GLN A 100 1.83 -5.62 18.08
C GLN A 100 3.02 -4.73 17.70
N LYS A 101 3.60 -4.93 16.51
CA LYS A 101 4.75 -4.16 16.01
C LYS A 101 4.38 -3.18 14.90
N ILE A 102 3.10 -2.79 14.81
CA ILE A 102 2.63 -1.91 13.75
C ILE A 102 3.37 -0.56 13.73
N ASN A 103 3.69 0.01 14.90
CA ASN A 103 4.43 1.27 14.97
C ASN A 103 5.87 1.13 14.48
N GLU A 104 6.55 0.00 14.74
CA GLU A 104 7.89 -0.26 14.22
C GLU A 104 7.83 -0.39 12.69
N PHE A 105 6.80 -1.07 12.18
CA PHE A 105 6.59 -1.31 10.76
C PHE A 105 6.25 -0.03 9.97
N LEU A 106 5.49 0.90 10.55
CA LEU A 106 5.11 2.15 9.89
C LEU A 106 6.25 3.18 9.88
N ASN A 107 7.22 3.07 10.79
CA ASN A 107 8.34 4.03 10.94
C ASN A 107 9.66 3.56 10.29
N GLU A 108 9.63 2.46 9.53
CA GLU A 108 10.78 1.92 8.80
C GLU A 108 11.09 2.73 7.53
#